data_AF-A0A6C1MUQ3-F1
#
_entry.id   AF-A0A6C1MUQ3-F1
#
_cell.length_a   1.000
_cell.length_b   1.000
_cell.length_c   1.000
_cell.angle_alpha   90.00
_cell.angle_beta   90.00
_cell.angle_gamma   90.00
#
_symmetry.space_group_name_H-M   'P 1'
#
loop_
_entity.id
_entity.type
_entity.pdbx_description
1 polymer ?
#
loop_
_entity_poly.entity_id
_entity_poly.type
_entity_poly.pdbx_seq_one_letter_code
_entity_poly.pdbx_strand_id
1 'polypeptide(L)'
;MSMIEKRLIGLSDEVALERRLGIKDLHIGWQVEGERQYQADPEGRMHIAPVIRFQSQDRVHRVVPVLRFLPDNNPEVKLRRFFGLTASTPFRIDGERLLQDIEAGIRRILDETVPSAA
;
A
#
# COMPACT_ATOMS: atom_id res chain seq x y z
N MET A 1 -16.17 18.45 -2.09
CA MET A 1 -15.63 17.09 -1.91
C MET A 1 -14.48 16.93 -2.89
N SER A 2 -13.24 16.96 -2.40
CA SER A 2 -12.05 16.84 -3.24
C SER A 2 -11.64 15.37 -3.29
N MET A 3 -12.21 14.62 -4.24
CA MET A 3 -11.67 13.32 -4.67
C MET A 3 -10.39 13.61 -5.44
N ILE A 4 -9.31 13.81 -4.71
CA ILE A 4 -7.99 13.59 -5.28
C ILE A 4 -7.77 12.09 -5.15
N GLU A 5 -8.27 11.34 -6.13
CA GLU A 5 -7.74 10.06 -6.56
C GLU A 5 -6.28 10.28 -7.01
N LYS A 6 -5.40 10.59 -6.05
CA LYS A 6 -3.96 10.45 -6.26
C LYS A 6 -3.73 8.95 -6.35
N ARG A 7 -3.79 8.41 -7.58
CA ARG A 7 -3.09 7.16 -7.90
C ARG A 7 -1.69 7.30 -7.33
N LEU A 8 -1.41 6.58 -6.23
CA LEU A 8 -0.14 6.68 -5.51
C LEU A 8 1.03 6.15 -6.35
N ILE A 9 0.71 5.38 -7.39
CA ILE A 9 1.60 4.72 -8.33
C ILE A 9 1.03 5.06 -9.72
N GLY A 10 1.83 5.68 -10.59
CA GLY A 10 1.37 6.04 -11.93
C GLY A 10 1.16 4.78 -12.79
N LEU A 11 0.36 4.88 -13.86
CA LEU A 11 0.20 3.79 -14.84
C LEU A 11 1.55 3.25 -15.35
N SER A 12 2.55 4.13 -15.45
CA SER A 12 3.91 3.77 -15.87
C SER A 12 4.63 2.88 -14.85
N ASP A 13 4.40 3.10 -13.56
CA ASP A 13 5.02 2.34 -12.48
C ASP A 13 4.35 0.97 -12.33
N GLU A 14 3.02 0.90 -12.51
CA GLU A 14 2.27 -0.37 -12.57
C GLU A 14 2.78 -1.26 -13.71
N VAL A 15 2.92 -0.71 -14.93
CA VAL A 15 3.44 -1.45 -16.10
C VAL A 15 4.89 -1.88 -15.91
N ALA A 16 5.73 -1.06 -15.25
CA ALA A 16 7.10 -1.44 -14.94
C ALA A 16 7.18 -2.59 -13.93
N LEU A 17 6.31 -2.59 -12.92
CA LEU A 17 6.15 -3.67 -11.95
C LEU A 17 5.66 -4.96 -12.60
N GLU A 18 4.66 -4.87 -13.48
CA GLU A 18 4.13 -6.01 -14.24
C GLU A 18 5.24 -6.72 -15.03
N ARG A 19 6.00 -5.95 -15.81
CA ARG A 19 7.11 -6.48 -16.61
C ARG A 19 8.21 -7.11 -15.75
N ARG A 20 8.54 -6.48 -14.63
CA ARG A 20 9.60 -6.95 -13.73
C ARG A 20 9.21 -8.21 -12.96
N LEU A 21 7.92 -8.38 -12.64
CA LEU A 21 7.43 -9.49 -11.83
C LEU A 21 6.74 -10.59 -12.66
N GLY A 22 6.60 -10.41 -13.98
CA GLY A 22 5.96 -11.40 -14.86
C GLY A 22 4.46 -11.56 -14.62
N ILE A 23 3.79 -10.52 -14.11
CA ILE A 23 2.35 -10.50 -13.81
C ILE A 23 1.60 -9.64 -14.83
N LYS A 24 0.27 -9.73 -14.84
CA LYS A 24 -0.62 -8.93 -15.69
C LYS A 24 -1.74 -8.29 -14.87
N ASP A 25 -2.38 -7.26 -15.43
CA ASP A 25 -3.56 -6.59 -14.86
C ASP A 25 -3.35 -6.16 -13.40
N LEU A 26 -2.16 -5.60 -13.12
CA LEU A 26 -1.83 -5.04 -11.82
C LEU A 26 -2.71 -3.82 -11.57
N HIS A 27 -3.47 -3.88 -10.49
CA HIS A 27 -4.34 -2.80 -10.04
C HIS A 27 -4.15 -2.54 -8.56
N ILE A 28 -4.01 -1.25 -8.22
CA ILE A 28 -3.81 -0.78 -6.85
C ILE A 28 -5.01 0.09 -6.46
N GLY A 29 -5.88 -0.45 -5.62
CA GLY A 29 -7.13 0.18 -5.22
C GLY A 29 -7.19 0.49 -3.72
N TRP A 30 -7.83 1.60 -3.34
CA TRP A 30 -8.10 1.96 -1.94
C TRP A 30 -9.56 1.69 -1.53
N GLN A 31 -10.30 0.98 -2.37
CA GLN A 31 -11.67 0.58 -2.03
C GLN A 31 -11.64 -0.38 -0.85
N VAL A 32 -12.62 -0.25 0.05
CA VAL A 32 -12.76 -1.14 1.21
C VAL A 32 -13.33 -2.46 0.71
N GLU A 33 -12.48 -3.48 0.67
CA GLU A 33 -12.77 -4.85 0.26
C GLU A 33 -12.74 -5.83 1.45
N GLY A 34 -12.13 -5.47 2.59
CA GLY A 34 -12.15 -6.32 3.78
C GLY A 34 -11.39 -5.79 5.01
N GLU A 35 -11.55 -6.50 6.13
CA GLU A 35 -11.01 -6.09 7.44
C GLU A 35 -9.48 -5.98 7.48
N ARG A 36 -8.77 -6.78 6.67
CA ARG A 36 -7.30 -6.79 6.62
C ARG A 36 -6.67 -5.47 6.15
N GLN A 37 -7.46 -4.59 5.54
CA GLN A 37 -6.99 -3.27 5.11
C GLN A 37 -6.89 -2.27 6.24
N TYR A 38 -7.67 -2.44 7.31
CA TYR A 38 -7.69 -1.52 8.43
C TYR A 38 -6.45 -1.77 9.31
N GLN A 39 -5.55 -0.79 9.34
CA GLN A 39 -4.30 -0.88 10.08
C GLN A 39 -4.14 0.37 10.96
N ALA A 40 -3.78 0.16 12.23
CA ALA A 40 -3.60 1.24 13.18
C ALA A 40 -2.17 1.81 13.09
N ASP A 41 -2.05 3.13 13.18
CA ASP A 41 -0.76 3.78 13.43
C ASP A 41 -0.34 3.65 14.91
N PRO A 42 0.87 4.08 15.29
CA PRO A 42 1.33 3.99 16.68
C PRO A 42 0.50 4.81 17.70
N GLU A 43 -0.34 5.73 17.25
CA GLU A 43 -1.28 6.49 18.09
C GLU A 43 -2.69 5.87 18.11
N GLY A 44 -2.89 4.72 17.45
CA GLY A 44 -4.16 4.00 17.39
C GLY A 44 -5.14 4.55 16.36
N ARG A 45 -4.73 5.46 15.47
CA ARG A 45 -5.60 5.96 14.40
C ARG A 45 -5.67 4.94 13.27
N MET A 46 -6.87 4.71 12.75
CA MET A 46 -7.09 3.72 11.70
C MET A 46 -6.80 4.29 10.31
N HIS A 47 -6.05 3.52 9.52
CA HIS A 47 -5.71 3.79 8.13
C HIS A 47 -6.16 2.63 7.25
N ILE A 48 -6.45 2.93 5.97
CA ILE A 48 -6.86 1.93 4.99
C ILE A 48 -5.68 1.63 4.07
N ALA A 49 -5.18 0.40 4.11
CA ALA A 49 -4.18 -0.10 3.17
C ALA A 49 -4.81 -0.38 1.80
N PRO A 50 -4.06 -0.18 0.71
CA PRO A 50 -4.54 -0.52 -0.62
C PRO A 50 -4.70 -2.04 -0.79
N VAL A 51 -5.62 -2.46 -1.64
CA VAL A 51 -5.64 -3.81 -2.20
C VAL A 51 -4.87 -3.80 -3.49
N ILE A 52 -3.89 -4.70 -3.59
CA ILE A 52 -3.15 -4.96 -4.81
C ILE A 52 -3.75 -6.21 -5.44
N ARG A 53 -4.27 -6.07 -6.66
CA ARG A 53 -4.82 -7.17 -7.45
C ARG A 53 -3.93 -7.37 -8.66
N PHE A 54 -3.65 -8.63 -9.02
CA PHE A 54 -2.90 -8.95 -10.24
C PHE A 54 -3.27 -10.34 -10.75
N GLN A 55 -2.89 -10.66 -11.97
CA GLN A 55 -3.08 -11.95 -12.62
C GLN A 55 -1.74 -12.66 -12.87
N SER A 56 -1.69 -13.94 -12.55
CA SER A 56 -0.59 -14.86 -12.86
C SER A 56 -1.14 -16.25 -13.18
N GLN A 57 -0.62 -16.93 -14.19
CA GLN A 57 -1.06 -18.28 -14.61
C GLN A 57 -2.60 -18.43 -14.70
N ASP A 58 -3.27 -17.43 -15.30
CA ASP A 58 -4.74 -17.35 -15.45
C ASP A 58 -5.53 -17.32 -14.13
N ARG A 59 -4.86 -17.04 -13.01
CA ARG A 59 -5.47 -16.84 -11.69
C ARG A 59 -5.33 -15.40 -11.24
N VAL A 60 -6.39 -14.90 -10.60
CA VAL A 60 -6.41 -13.57 -9.99
C VAL A 60 -5.97 -13.69 -8.54
N HIS A 61 -4.97 -12.91 -8.18
CA HIS A 61 -4.40 -12.83 -6.84
C HIS A 61 -4.69 -11.48 -6.22
N ARG A 62 -4.73 -11.46 -4.89
CA ARG A 62 -4.88 -10.24 -4.09
C ARG A 62 -3.86 -10.25 -2.96
N VAL A 63 -3.27 -9.09 -2.70
CA VAL A 63 -2.43 -8.85 -1.53
C VAL A 63 -2.75 -7.51 -0.90
N VAL A 64 -2.79 -7.48 0.43
CA VAL A 64 -2.91 -6.25 1.21
C VAL A 64 -1.56 -6.03 1.88
N PRO A 65 -0.83 -4.95 1.55
CA PRO A 65 0.48 -4.69 2.13
C PRO A 65 0.33 -4.17 3.56
N VAL A 66 1.40 -4.29 4.34
CA VAL A 66 1.45 -3.73 5.69
C VAL A 66 1.85 -2.26 5.61
N LEU A 67 1.08 -1.40 6.26
CA LEU A 67 1.41 0.02 6.39
C LEU A 67 2.47 0.20 7.47
N ARG A 68 3.58 0.83 7.09
CA ARG A 68 4.57 1.31 8.06
C ARG A 68 4.45 2.81 8.19
N PHE A 69 4.65 3.28 9.42
CA PHE A 69 4.41 4.66 9.80
C PHE A 69 5.71 5.30 10.27
N LEU A 70 6.05 6.44 9.67
CA LEU A 70 7.18 7.27 10.07
C LEU A 70 6.66 8.53 10.76
N PRO A 71 7.37 9.05 11.79
CA PRO A 71 7.06 10.35 12.36
C PRO A 71 7.03 11.42 11.26
N ASP A 72 5.97 12.22 11.25
CA ASP A 72 5.88 13.39 10.39
C ASP A 72 6.70 14.53 11.01
N ASN A 73 7.87 14.76 10.42
CA ASN A 73 8.79 15.78 10.88
C ASN A 73 8.48 17.18 10.33
N ASN A 74 7.40 17.34 9.56
CA ASN A 74 6.99 18.62 9.01
C ASN A 74 6.79 19.65 10.15
N PRO A 75 7.51 20.79 10.12
CA PRO A 75 7.37 21.84 11.11
C PRO A 75 5.92 22.33 11.29
N GLU A 76 5.13 22.37 10.21
CA GLU A 76 3.72 22.76 10.25
C GLU A 76 2.87 21.77 11.06
N VAL A 77 3.11 20.46 10.88
CA VAL A 77 2.45 19.38 11.64
C VAL A 77 2.79 19.47 13.13
N LYS A 78 4.06 19.76 13.44
CA LYS A 78 4.53 19.98 14.82
C LYS A 78 3.92 21.22 15.45
N LEU A 79 3.88 22.34 14.74
CA LEU A 79 3.29 23.60 15.22
C LEU A 79 1.78 23.45 15.44
N ARG A 80 1.05 22.85 14.49
CA ARG A 80 -0.37 22.56 14.65
C ARG A 80 -0.66 21.68 15.86
N ARG A 81 0.17 20.66 16.11
CA ARG A 81 0.07 19.83 17.32
C ARG A 81 0.34 20.66 18.58
N PHE A 82 1.36 21.50 18.57
CA PHE A 82 1.69 22.38 19.70
C PHE A 82 0.53 23.33 20.06
N PHE A 83 -0.18 23.84 19.06
CA PHE A 83 -1.35 24.71 19.25
C PHE A 83 -2.67 23.95 19.48
N GLY A 84 -2.65 22.62 19.60
CA GLY A 84 -3.88 21.82 19.77
C GLY A 84 -4.82 21.87 18.58
N LEU A 85 -4.33 22.26 17.39
CA LEU A 85 -5.12 22.32 16.17
C LEU A 85 -5.33 20.89 15.65
N THR A 86 -6.55 20.38 15.84
CA THR A 86 -6.99 19.04 15.45
C THR A 86 -7.02 18.88 13.94
N ALA A 87 -5.96 18.31 13.37
CA ALA A 87 -5.98 17.52 12.12
C ALA A 87 -4.61 17.00 11.68
N SER A 88 -3.49 17.31 12.36
CA SER A 88 -2.21 16.73 11.93
C SER A 88 -2.11 15.25 12.33
N THR A 89 -1.91 14.38 11.35
CA THR A 89 -1.45 12.99 11.58
C THR A 89 0.03 13.06 11.93
N PRO A 90 0.44 12.68 13.15
CA PRO A 90 1.84 12.74 13.55
C PRO A 90 2.68 11.66 12.87
N PHE A 91 2.03 10.78 12.12
CA PHE A 91 2.66 9.77 11.32
C PHE A 91 2.24 9.90 9.87
N ARG A 92 3.19 9.66 8.97
CA ARG A 92 2.97 9.47 7.54
C ARG A 92 3.27 8.03 7.17
N ILE A 93 2.60 7.52 6.15
CA ILE A 93 2.90 6.20 5.58
C ILE A 93 4.29 6.26 4.92
N ASP A 94 5.11 5.24 5.19
CA ASP A 94 6.38 5.03 4.51
C ASP A 94 6.13 4.49 3.11
N GLY A 95 6.13 5.39 2.11
CA GLY A 95 5.86 5.03 0.72
C GLY A 95 6.91 4.11 0.09
N GLU A 96 8.19 4.26 0.46
CA GLU A 96 9.25 3.38 -0.04
C GLU A 96 9.10 1.98 0.52
N ARG A 97 8.80 1.87 1.82
CA ARG A 97 8.59 0.57 2.45
C ARG A 97 7.31 -0.10 1.97
N LEU A 98 6.25 0.68 1.74
CA LEU A 98 5.02 0.18 1.14
C LEU A 98 5.28 -0.48 -0.21
N LEU A 99 6.07 0.14 -1.08
CA LEU A 99 6.42 -0.45 -2.38
C LEU A 99 7.19 -1.76 -2.23
N GLN A 100 8.16 -1.81 -1.31
CA GLN A 100 8.90 -3.04 -1.01
C GLN A 100 7.98 -4.17 -0.49
N ASP A 101 7.03 -3.83 0.38
CA ASP A 101 6.09 -4.80 0.95
C ASP A 101 5.09 -5.30 -0.11
N ILE A 102 4.68 -4.46 -1.08
CA ILE A 102 3.89 -4.86 -2.25
C ILE A 102 4.67 -5.88 -3.08
N GLU A 103 5.91 -5.56 -3.46
CA GLU A 103 6.75 -6.47 -4.26
C GLU A 103 6.99 -7.80 -3.57
N ALA A 104 7.34 -7.77 -2.28
CA ALA A 104 7.55 -8.97 -1.48
C ALA A 104 6.27 -9.80 -1.36
N GLY A 105 5.11 -9.14 -1.23
CA GLY A 105 3.81 -9.78 -1.19
C GLY A 105 3.46 -10.52 -2.49
N ILE A 106 3.68 -9.87 -3.63
CA ILE A 106 3.48 -10.47 -4.95
C ILE A 106 4.42 -11.67 -5.13
N ARG A 107 5.71 -11.51 -4.86
CA ARG A 107 6.70 -12.59 -5.00
C ARG A 107 6.35 -13.82 -4.18
N ARG A 108 5.95 -13.64 -2.92
CA ARG A 108 5.53 -14.75 -2.07
C ARG A 108 4.40 -15.56 -2.69
N ILE A 109 3.39 -14.88 -3.25
CA ILE A 109 2.26 -15.55 -3.92
C ILE A 109 2.73 -16.29 -5.18
N LEU A 110 3.64 -15.70 -5.95
CA LEU A 110 4.23 -16.34 -7.14
C LEU A 110 5.05 -17.58 -6.76
N ASP A 111 5.85 -17.51 -5.70
CA ASP A 111 6.65 -18.65 -5.21
C ASP A 111 5.77 -19.79 -4.69
N GLU A 112 4.66 -19.47 -4.01
CA GLU A 112 3.66 -20.44 -3.53
C GLU A 112 2.85 -21.08 -4.68
N THR A 113 2.77 -20.44 -5.85
CA THR A 113 2.04 -20.96 -7.02
C THR A 113 2.90 -21.76 -7.99
N VAL A 114 4.23 -21.72 -7.87
CA VAL A 114 5.12 -22.65 -8.58
C VAL A 114 5.24 -23.92 -7.75
N PRO A 115 4.63 -25.06 -8.15
CA PRO A 115 4.86 -26.31 -7.45
C PRO A 115 6.34 -26.63 -7.59
N SER A 116 7.01 -26.82 -6.44
CA SER A 116 8.33 -27.43 -6.36
C SER A 116 8.31 -28.71 -7.18
N ALA A 117 8.90 -28.68 -8.38
CA ALA A 117 9.16 -29.86 -9.17
C ALA A 117 10.28 -30.63 -8.45
N ALA A 118 9.87 -31.54 -7.56
CA ALA A 118 10.70 -32.58 -6.97
C ALA A 118 10.23 -33.94 -7.50
#